data_AF-A0A9N9E296-F1
#
_entry.id   AF-A0A9N9E296-F1
#
_cell.length_a   1.000
_cell.length_b   1.000
_cell.length_c   1.000
_cell.angle_alpha   90.00
_cell.angle_beta   90.00
_cell.angle_gamma   90.00
#
_symmetry.space_group_name_H-M   'P 1'
#
loop_
_entity.id
_entity.type
_entity.pdbx_description
1 polymer ?
#
loop_
_entity_poly.entity_id
_entity_poly.type
_entity_poly.pdbx_seq_one_letter_code
_entity_poly.pdbx_strand_id
1 'polypeptide(L)'
;MPSYLPQLIIPNCDHKLFEEIALANPNSFYRMNLIQGQLEIMPPQSVHNETGILSKRVTYDLSNCWMVPSNANLVGHHGGSQGTYTLNSGDILSPKASVVLSSRWNALSTNDRRQAYPPVAPNFIVELRSMSNSP
;
A
#
# COMPACT_ATOMS: atom_id res chain seq x y z
N MET A 1 14.48 -7.98 -24.14
CA MET A 1 13.01 -8.08 -23.96
C MET A 1 12.65 -7.20 -22.76
N PRO A 2 11.73 -6.22 -22.85
CA PRO A 2 11.18 -5.66 -21.64
C PRO A 2 10.36 -6.78 -20.99
N SER A 3 10.86 -7.36 -19.91
CA SER A 3 10.17 -8.40 -19.14
C SER A 3 9.05 -7.74 -18.34
N TYR A 4 7.99 -7.34 -19.04
CA TYR A 4 6.80 -6.85 -18.39
C TYR A 4 6.06 -8.03 -17.74
N LEU A 5 5.97 -8.01 -16.41
CA LEU A 5 5.06 -8.90 -15.68
C LEU A 5 3.71 -8.17 -15.54
N PRO A 6 2.64 -8.63 -16.20
CA PRO A 6 1.33 -8.04 -16.06
C PRO A 6 0.79 -8.20 -14.63
N GLN A 7 -0.05 -7.27 -14.23
CA GLN A 7 -0.86 -7.43 -13.02
C GLN A 7 -1.78 -8.63 -13.20
N LEU A 8 -1.91 -9.44 -12.15
CA LEU A 8 -2.87 -10.53 -12.13
C LEU A 8 -4.17 -10.03 -11.50
N ILE A 9 -5.30 -10.30 -12.17
CA ILE A 9 -6.64 -9.99 -11.66
C ILE A 9 -7.36 -11.30 -11.40
N ILE A 10 -7.82 -11.48 -10.15
CA ILE A 10 -8.58 -12.64 -9.69
C ILE A 10 -9.99 -12.15 -9.34
N PRO A 11 -11.03 -12.51 -10.13
CA PRO A 11 -12.40 -12.11 -9.84
C PRO A 11 -12.99 -12.91 -8.68
N ASN A 12 -14.10 -12.41 -8.10
CA ASN A 12 -14.86 -13.07 -7.02
C ASN A 12 -14.00 -13.39 -5.79
N CYS A 13 -13.10 -12.48 -5.42
CA CYS A 13 -12.32 -12.58 -4.20
C CYS A 13 -13.03 -11.79 -3.10
N ASP A 14 -13.35 -12.45 -1.99
CA ASP A 14 -13.85 -11.78 -0.79
C ASP A 14 -12.71 -11.53 0.20
N HIS A 15 -13.01 -10.88 1.32
CA HIS A 15 -12.03 -10.60 2.38
C HIS A 15 -11.35 -11.87 2.90
N LYS A 16 -12.11 -12.95 3.08
CA LYS A 16 -11.60 -14.18 3.65
C LYS A 16 -10.60 -14.84 2.69
N LEU A 17 -10.94 -14.93 1.41
CA LEU A 17 -10.04 -15.47 0.41
C LEU A 17 -8.79 -14.59 0.22
N PHE A 18 -8.94 -13.26 0.28
CA PHE A 18 -7.81 -12.33 0.28
C PHE A 18 -6.83 -12.65 1.43
N GLU A 19 -7.35 -12.81 2.66
CA GLU A 19 -6.56 -13.13 3.84
C GLU A 19 -5.89 -14.49 3.73
N GLU A 20 -6.60 -15.52 3.26
CA GLU A 20 -6.05 -16.85 3.02
C GLU A 20 -4.88 -16.81 2.02
N ILE A 21 -5.03 -16.05 0.93
CA ILE A 21 -3.97 -15.86 -0.07
C ILE A 21 -2.76 -15.13 0.54
N ALA A 22 -2.99 -14.07 1.33
CA ALA A 22 -1.92 -13.33 2.01
C ALA A 22 -1.14 -14.22 3.00
N LEU A 23 -1.86 -15.00 3.81
CA LEU A 23 -1.27 -15.90 4.82
C LEU A 23 -0.55 -17.09 4.19
N ALA A 24 -1.02 -17.60 3.04
CA ALA A 24 -0.34 -18.65 2.30
C ALA A 24 0.99 -18.19 1.69
N ASN A 25 1.20 -16.88 1.54
CA ASN A 25 2.35 -16.29 0.87
C ASN A 25 3.08 -15.25 1.75
N PRO A 26 3.54 -15.60 2.97
CA PRO A 26 4.04 -14.61 3.94
C PRO A 26 5.36 -13.93 3.51
N ASN A 27 6.12 -14.56 2.61
CA ASN A 27 7.38 -14.02 2.07
C ASN A 27 7.21 -13.43 0.65
N SER A 28 5.98 -13.21 0.24
CA SER A 28 5.67 -12.53 -1.02
C SER A 28 6.11 -11.07 -0.95
N PHE A 29 6.81 -10.61 -1.99
CA PHE A 29 7.03 -9.19 -2.25
C PHE A 29 5.95 -8.58 -3.15
N TYR A 30 4.88 -9.33 -3.47
CA TYR A 30 3.74 -8.84 -4.23
C TYR A 30 2.94 -7.85 -3.39
N ARG A 31 2.46 -6.80 -4.05
CA ARG A 31 1.44 -5.93 -3.48
C ARG A 31 0.08 -6.44 -3.94
N MET A 32 -0.88 -6.38 -3.05
CA MET A 32 -2.24 -6.86 -3.32
C MET A 32 -3.25 -5.76 -2.98
N ASN A 33 -4.22 -5.56 -3.87
CA ASN A 33 -5.42 -4.79 -3.59
C ASN A 33 -6.64 -5.71 -3.68
N LEU A 34 -7.64 -5.42 -2.86
CA LEU A 34 -8.99 -5.97 -2.96
C LEU A 34 -9.93 -4.80 -3.30
N ILE A 35 -10.48 -4.79 -4.51
CA ILE A 35 -11.32 -3.70 -5.01
C ILE A 35 -12.61 -4.30 -5.54
N GLN A 36 -13.75 -3.98 -4.92
CA GLN A 36 -15.07 -4.40 -5.39
C GLN A 36 -15.18 -5.92 -5.67
N GLY A 37 -14.57 -6.75 -4.82
CA GLY A 37 -14.57 -8.20 -4.97
C GLY A 37 -13.58 -8.75 -6.00
N GLN A 38 -12.62 -7.93 -6.45
CA GLN A 38 -11.53 -8.33 -7.33
C GLN A 38 -10.20 -8.21 -6.61
N LEU A 39 -9.42 -9.29 -6.63
CA LEU A 39 -8.06 -9.28 -6.11
C LEU A 39 -7.08 -8.94 -7.23
N GLU A 40 -6.38 -7.85 -7.03
CA GLU A 40 -5.35 -7.31 -7.89
C GLU A 40 -3.97 -7.61 -7.31
N ILE A 41 -3.17 -8.45 -7.97
CA ILE A 41 -1.80 -8.78 -7.55
C ILE A 41 -0.81 -8.07 -8.47
N MET A 42 -0.09 -7.10 -7.92
CA MET A 42 0.94 -6.33 -8.62
C MET A 42 2.31 -7.00 -8.47
N PRO A 43 3.15 -7.00 -9.53
CA PRO A 43 4.50 -7.54 -9.44
C PRO A 43 5.35 -6.77 -8.42
N PRO A 44 6.38 -7.42 -7.84
CA PRO A 44 7.25 -6.77 -6.90
C PRO A 44 7.96 -5.60 -7.58
N GLN A 45 8.12 -4.51 -6.84
CA GLN A 45 8.62 -3.26 -7.39
C GLN A 45 10.08 -3.34 -7.87
N SER A 46 10.83 -4.33 -7.39
CA SER A 46 12.18 -4.65 -7.83
C SER A 46 12.27 -5.26 -9.23
N VAL A 47 11.16 -5.67 -9.84
CA VAL A 47 11.16 -6.18 -11.23
C VAL A 47 11.57 -5.08 -12.23
N HIS A 48 11.35 -3.81 -11.88
CA HIS A 48 11.79 -2.66 -12.68
C HIS A 48 12.75 -1.80 -11.84
N ASN A 49 14.07 -1.95 -12.05
CA ASN A 49 15.11 -1.30 -11.23
C ASN A 49 14.88 0.22 -11.04
N GLU A 50 14.52 0.94 -12.10
CA GLU A 50 14.25 2.39 -12.04
C GLU A 50 13.04 2.71 -11.15
N THR A 51 11.92 2.00 -11.31
CA THR A 51 10.71 2.17 -10.49
C THR A 51 10.95 1.78 -9.04
N GLY A 52 11.81 0.79 -8.79
CA GLY A 52 12.28 0.42 -7.45
C GLY A 52 13.07 1.53 -6.76
N ILE A 53 14.04 2.13 -7.47
CA ILE A 53 14.84 3.24 -6.95
C ILE A 53 13.96 4.46 -6.65
N LEU A 54 13.06 4.81 -7.57
CA LEU A 54 12.12 5.91 -7.38
C LEU A 54 11.22 5.70 -6.16
N SER A 55 10.72 4.48 -5.94
CA SER A 55 9.92 4.18 -4.76
C SER A 55 10.67 4.41 -3.46
N LYS A 56 11.91 3.91 -3.39
CA LYS A 56 12.75 4.08 -2.21
C LYS A 56 13.00 5.56 -1.95
N ARG A 57 13.26 6.34 -3.01
CA ARG A 57 13.44 7.78 -2.92
C ARG A 57 12.17 8.48 -2.41
N VAL A 58 11.00 8.18 -2.97
CA VAL A 58 9.72 8.76 -2.52
C VAL A 58 9.46 8.45 -1.05
N THR A 59 9.62 7.20 -0.62
CA THR A 59 9.43 6.83 0.79
C THR A 59 10.44 7.53 1.69
N TYR A 60 11.70 7.66 1.24
CA TYR A 60 12.75 8.37 1.97
C TYR A 60 12.42 9.86 2.11
N ASP A 61 12.09 10.54 1.01
CA ASP A 61 11.78 11.96 1.02
C ASP A 61 10.54 12.26 1.88
N LEU A 62 9.50 11.41 1.79
CA LEU A 62 8.30 11.54 2.61
C LEU A 62 8.61 11.43 4.11
N SER A 63 9.39 10.42 4.50
CA SER A 63 9.67 10.14 5.92
C SER A 63 10.77 11.04 6.50
N ASN A 64 11.93 11.12 5.85
CA ASN A 64 13.13 11.75 6.39
C ASN A 64 13.29 13.22 5.99
N CYS A 65 12.73 13.65 4.86
CA CYS A 65 12.88 15.03 4.37
C CYS A 65 11.65 15.89 4.69
N TRP A 66 10.44 15.32 4.69
CA TRP A 66 9.21 16.08 4.95
C TRP A 66 8.62 15.83 6.35
N MET A 67 8.44 14.57 6.73
CA MET A 67 7.79 14.22 8.00
C MET A 67 8.67 14.53 9.21
N VAL A 68 9.83 13.89 9.34
CA VAL A 68 10.70 14.02 10.53
C VAL A 68 11.09 15.47 10.85
N PRO A 69 11.59 16.30 9.90
CA PRO A 69 12.13 17.61 10.25
C PRO A 69 11.07 18.69 10.46
N SER A 70 9.86 18.56 9.90
CA SER A 70 8.90 19.68 9.87
C SER A 70 7.45 19.30 10.18
N ASN A 71 7.10 18.01 10.13
CA ASN A 71 5.70 17.56 10.24
C ASN A 71 5.51 16.38 11.20
N ALA A 72 6.45 16.15 12.13
CA ALA A 72 6.43 15.00 13.03
C ALA A 72 5.17 14.92 13.90
N ASN A 73 4.63 16.06 14.35
CA ASN A 73 3.40 16.11 15.14
C ASN A 73 2.12 15.95 14.29
N LEU A 74 2.21 16.25 12.99
CA LEU A 74 1.10 16.21 12.05
C LEU A 74 0.79 14.78 11.56
N VAL A 75 1.83 13.94 11.46
CA VAL A 75 1.73 12.57 10.94
C VAL A 75 1.60 11.56 12.08
N GLY A 76 0.51 10.78 12.07
CA GLY A 76 0.30 9.71 13.04
C GLY A 76 0.85 8.37 12.58
N HIS A 77 0.80 8.13 11.27
CA HIS A 77 1.34 6.92 10.64
C HIS A 77 1.71 7.20 9.18
N HIS A 78 2.77 6.57 8.70
CA HIS A 78 3.17 6.62 7.29
C HIS A 78 3.51 5.20 6.82
N GLY A 79 3.05 4.85 5.62
CA GLY A 79 3.26 3.54 5.01
C GLY A 79 4.18 3.64 3.81
N GLY A 80 5.14 2.71 3.70
CA GLY A 80 5.92 2.48 2.48
C GLY A 80 5.22 1.51 1.52
N SER A 81 5.97 0.87 0.62
CA SER A 81 5.43 0.01 -0.44
C SER A 81 4.73 -1.28 0.03
N GLN A 82 4.67 -1.50 1.35
CA GLN A 82 4.01 -2.62 2.03
C GLN A 82 2.89 -2.16 2.99
N GLY A 83 2.69 -0.85 3.15
CA GLY A 83 1.56 -0.34 3.91
C GLY A 83 0.25 -0.73 3.22
N THR A 84 -0.70 -1.25 3.98
CA THR A 84 -1.99 -1.73 3.49
C THR A 84 -3.09 -1.22 4.41
N TYR A 85 -4.24 -0.86 3.86
CA TYR A 85 -5.32 -0.20 4.58
C TYR A 85 -6.68 -0.71 4.14
N THR A 86 -7.60 -0.92 5.07
CA THR A 86 -9.00 -1.19 4.76
C THR A 86 -9.77 0.13 4.72
N LEU A 87 -10.42 0.39 3.59
CA LEU A 87 -11.27 1.56 3.39
C LEU A 87 -12.66 1.35 3.98
N ASN A 88 -13.41 2.44 4.13
CA ASN A 88 -14.81 2.37 4.60
C ASN A 88 -15.73 1.57 3.65
N SER A 89 -15.33 1.41 2.38
CA SER A 89 -16.04 0.54 1.42
C SER A 89 -15.83 -0.94 1.67
N GLY A 90 -14.86 -1.32 2.50
CA GLY A 90 -14.34 -2.68 2.63
C GLY A 90 -13.12 -2.93 1.75
N ASP A 91 -12.88 -2.11 0.72
CA ASP A 91 -11.72 -2.31 -0.16
C ASP A 91 -10.40 -2.27 0.61
N ILE A 92 -9.47 -3.15 0.26
CA ILE A 92 -8.13 -3.20 0.85
C ILE A 92 -7.14 -2.66 -0.17
N LEU A 93 -6.47 -1.55 0.14
CA LEU A 93 -5.51 -0.92 -0.78
C LEU A 93 -4.12 -0.87 -0.18
N SER A 94 -3.13 -1.21 -0.98
CA SER A 94 -1.71 -1.06 -0.65
C SER A 94 -1.08 0.03 -1.52
N PRO A 95 -1.03 1.30 -1.09
CA PRO A 95 -0.43 2.39 -1.86
C PRO A 95 1.11 2.37 -1.87
N LYS A 96 1.81 2.99 -2.83
CA LYS A 96 3.30 2.98 -2.88
C LYS A 96 3.94 3.73 -1.71
N ALA A 97 3.36 4.86 -1.38
CA ALA A 97 3.62 5.56 -0.13
C ALA A 97 2.32 6.20 0.35
N SER A 98 2.18 6.36 1.67
CA SER A 98 0.97 6.93 2.25
C SER A 98 1.25 7.65 3.55
N VAL A 99 0.38 8.61 3.86
CA VAL A 99 0.37 9.35 5.12
C VAL A 99 -1.03 9.32 5.71
N VAL A 100 -1.12 8.92 6.97
CA VAL A 100 -2.29 9.08 7.83
C VAL A 100 -1.97 10.16 8.85
N LEU A 101 -2.76 11.22 8.87
CA LEU A 101 -2.59 12.31 9.83
C LEU A 101 -2.91 11.86 11.25
N SER A 102 -2.26 12.50 12.23
CA SER A 102 -2.41 12.21 13.65
C SER A 102 -3.87 12.23 14.10
N SER A 103 -4.68 13.17 13.61
CA SER A 103 -6.11 13.25 13.95
C SER A 103 -6.89 11.99 13.57
N ARG A 104 -6.61 11.41 12.40
CA ARG A 104 -7.28 10.20 11.91
C ARG A 104 -6.68 8.94 12.54
N TRP A 105 -5.36 8.86 12.64
CA TRP A 105 -4.69 7.71 13.25
C TRP A 105 -5.02 7.58 14.74
N ASN A 106 -5.05 8.71 15.47
CA ASN A 106 -5.33 8.71 16.90
C ASN A 106 -6.82 8.49 17.23
N ALA A 107 -7.71 8.57 16.25
CA ALA A 107 -9.12 8.21 16.43
C ALA A 107 -9.36 6.69 16.41
N LEU A 108 -8.42 5.90 15.86
CA LEU A 108 -8.52 4.44 15.83
C LEU A 108 -8.36 3.85 17.23
N SER A 109 -9.05 2.74 17.50
CA SER A 109 -8.81 1.96 18.71
C SER A 109 -7.40 1.35 18.71
N THR A 110 -6.89 0.98 19.89
CA THR A 110 -5.59 0.29 19.99
C THR A 110 -5.57 -1.02 19.20
N ASN A 111 -6.70 -1.72 19.12
CA ASN A 111 -6.81 -2.97 18.36
C ASN A 111 -6.75 -2.70 16.86
N ASP A 112 -7.47 -1.68 16.37
CA ASP A 112 -7.47 -1.32 14.95
C ASP A 112 -6.09 -0.92 14.46
N ARG A 113 -5.32 -0.17 15.26
CA ARG A 113 -3.93 0.22 14.92
C ARG A 113 -2.95 -0.95 14.83
N ARG A 114 -3.28 -2.11 15.43
CA ARG A 114 -2.42 -3.30 15.46
C ARG A 114 -2.76 -4.31 14.35
N GLN A 115 -3.83 -4.09 13.59
CA GLN A 115 -4.18 -4.95 12.48
C GLN A 115 -3.16 -4.83 11.34
N ALA A 116 -3.02 -5.86 10.53
CA ALA A 116 -2.14 -5.85 9.36
C ALA A 116 -2.59 -4.84 8.29
N TYR A 117 -3.90 -4.60 8.21
CA TYR A 117 -4.57 -3.63 7.34
C TYR A 117 -5.54 -2.80 8.18
N PRO A 118 -5.04 -1.78 8.93
CA PRO A 118 -5.90 -0.97 9.79
C PRO A 118 -7.06 -0.33 9.00
N PRO A 119 -8.27 -0.22 9.58
CA PRO A 119 -9.46 0.33 8.93
C PRO A 119 -9.41 1.85 8.86
N VAL A 120 -8.50 2.37 8.04
CA VAL A 120 -8.23 3.80 7.91
C VAL A 120 -7.82 4.17 6.50
N ALA A 121 -8.57 5.08 5.87
CA ALA A 121 -8.13 5.67 4.63
C ALA A 121 -6.94 6.62 4.87
N PRO A 122 -5.83 6.51 4.12
CA PRO A 122 -4.79 7.53 4.13
C PRO A 122 -5.32 8.92 3.75
N ASN A 123 -4.70 9.97 4.28
CA ASN A 123 -4.99 11.35 3.90
C ASN A 123 -4.30 11.73 2.58
N PHE A 124 -3.15 11.13 2.33
CA PHE A 124 -2.35 11.34 1.13
C PHE A 124 -1.72 10.03 0.72
N ILE A 125 -1.71 9.77 -0.59
CA ILE A 125 -1.03 8.63 -1.19
C ILE A 125 -0.15 9.10 -2.35
N VAL A 126 0.95 8.39 -2.57
CA VAL A 126 1.76 8.50 -3.78
C VAL A 126 1.67 7.17 -4.50
N GLU A 127 1.45 7.22 -5.81
CA GLU A 127 1.54 6.09 -6.72
C GLU A 127 2.57 6.38 -7.80
N LEU A 128 3.35 5.36 -8.15
CA LEU A 128 4.36 5.47 -9.20
C LEU A 128 3.85 4.71 -10.42
N ARG A 129 3.64 5.46 -11.51
CA ARG A 129 3.27 4.89 -12.80
C ARG A 129 4.41 4.01 -13.30
N SER A 130 4.16 2.71 -13.45
CA SER A 130 5.04 1.86 -14.25
C SER A 130 4.78 2.11 -15.74
N MET A 131 5.77 1.82 -16.57
CA MET A 131 5.67 1.88 -18.05
C MET A 131 4.45 1.12 -18.60
N SER A 132 3.92 0.19 -17.83
CA SER A 132 2.82 -0.69 -18.22
C SER A 132 1.42 -0.23 -17.82
N ASN A 133 1.31 0.71 -16.88
CA ASN A 133 0.02 1.25 -16.52
C ASN A 133 -0.37 2.20 -17.65
N SER A 134 -1.21 1.72 -18.56
CA SER A 134 -1.83 2.56 -19.60
C SER A 134 -2.79 3.56 -18.93
N PRO A 135 -3.04 4.73 -19.56
CA PRO A 135 -3.96 5.73 -19.02
C PRO A 135 -5.37 5.16 -18.81
#